data_AF-A0AAD3E1N3-F1
#
_entry.id   AF-A0AAD3E1N3-F1
#
_cell.length_a   1.000
_cell.length_b   1.000
_cell.length_c   1.000
_cell.angle_alpha   90.00
_cell.angle_beta   90.00
_cell.angle_gamma   90.00
#
_symmetry.space_group_name_H-M   'P 1'
#
loop_
_entity.id
_entity.type
_entity.pdbx_description
1 polymer ?
#
loop_
_entity_poly.entity_id
_entity_poly.type
_entity_poly.pdbx_seq_one_letter_code
_entity_poly.pdbx_strand_id
1 'polypeptide(L)'
;MKRKPIWKELNLPPPSKKIASPRAAVDPIRQEASQQALRTNCVRTLLAALSTTDAENQQKQEAACSSASGGPDSGGPNPAADPSTLTGLAEAVEEALFRHHHSETGQDYKAAARTLVAGLKRNSELRGRVLCGDVPPRQLVALDPRHLATPQQQREYARLQEEETRRVTLAGANGSGSGGGIASSDYRCERCGGRSCSYLDSGRRDIGKCETWGSKEGQGSSRLVTCLGCGHRWEVDDV
;
A
#
# COMPACT_ATOMS: atom_id res chain seq x y z
N MET A 1 -33.11 -0.43 25.16
CA MET A 1 -33.19 -1.75 25.83
C MET A 1 -32.04 -2.63 25.33
N LYS A 2 -31.07 -2.98 26.18
CA LYS A 2 -29.95 -3.85 25.77
C LYS A 2 -30.47 -5.30 25.72
N ARG A 3 -30.55 -5.89 24.52
CA ARG A 3 -30.96 -7.30 24.36
C ARG A 3 -30.00 -8.18 25.16
N LYS A 4 -30.55 -9.08 25.98
CA LYS A 4 -29.73 -10.01 26.76
C LYS A 4 -29.04 -10.96 25.78
N PRO A 5 -27.79 -11.35 26.05
CA PRO A 5 -27.09 -12.30 25.19
C PRO A 5 -27.82 -13.64 25.17
N ILE A 6 -27.89 -14.26 23.99
CA ILE A 6 -28.73 -15.44 23.67
C ILE A 6 -28.57 -16.60 24.67
N TRP A 7 -27.36 -16.82 25.19
CA TRP A 7 -27.11 -17.87 26.18
C TRP A 7 -27.84 -17.64 27.51
N LYS A 8 -28.10 -16.38 27.89
CA LYS A 8 -28.93 -16.05 29.06
C LYS A 8 -30.42 -16.26 28.82
N GLU A 9 -30.89 -16.11 27.59
CA GLU A 9 -32.31 -16.33 27.26
C GLU A 9 -32.64 -17.82 27.17
N LEU A 10 -31.68 -18.65 26.77
CA LEU A 10 -31.83 -20.09 26.61
C LEU A 10 -31.37 -20.89 27.85
N ASN A 11 -31.04 -20.24 28.97
CA ASN A 11 -30.54 -20.88 30.20
C ASN A 11 -29.32 -21.79 29.95
N LEU A 12 -28.49 -21.45 28.96
CA LEU A 12 -27.29 -22.19 28.60
C LEU A 12 -26.10 -21.71 29.46
N PRO A 13 -25.17 -22.61 29.82
CA PRO A 13 -23.96 -22.20 30.51
C PRO A 13 -23.19 -21.16 29.67
N PRO A 14 -22.61 -20.12 30.31
CA PRO A 14 -21.85 -19.11 29.60
C PRO A 14 -20.70 -19.76 28.81
N PRO A 15 -20.42 -19.31 27.57
CA PRO A 15 -19.29 -19.84 26.83
C PRO A 15 -18.01 -19.62 27.63
N SER A 16 -17.25 -20.70 27.87
CA SER A 16 -15.99 -20.64 28.59
C SER A 16 -15.09 -19.59 27.95
N LYS A 17 -14.75 -18.55 28.72
CA LYS A 17 -13.71 -17.60 28.31
C LYS A 17 -12.45 -18.42 28.07
N LYS A 18 -12.02 -18.55 26.82
CA LYS A 18 -10.71 -19.13 26.51
C LYS A 18 -9.67 -18.23 27.16
N ILE A 19 -9.22 -18.59 28.36
CA ILE A 19 -8.04 -18.01 28.97
C ILE A 19 -6.91 -18.45 28.05
N ALA A 20 -6.31 -17.50 27.33
CA ALA A 20 -5.12 -17.79 26.54
C ALA A 20 -4.08 -18.38 27.48
N SER A 21 -3.65 -19.61 27.20
CA SER A 21 -2.56 -20.26 27.94
C SER A 21 -1.35 -19.31 27.96
N PRO A 22 -0.66 -19.12 29.10
CA PRO A 22 0.54 -18.30 29.13
C PRO A 22 1.50 -18.85 28.07
N ARG A 23 1.93 -18.00 27.13
CA ARG A 23 2.96 -18.36 26.14
C ARG A 23 4.16 -18.84 26.94
N ALA A 24 4.46 -20.14 26.88
CA ALA A 24 5.69 -20.68 27.41
C ALA A 24 6.85 -19.84 26.88
N ALA A 25 7.77 -19.43 27.77
CA ALA A 25 8.97 -18.74 27.37
C ALA A 25 9.66 -19.57 26.28
N VAL A 26 9.79 -19.00 25.08
CA VAL A 26 10.33 -19.72 23.93
C VAL A 26 11.83 -19.90 24.17
N ASP A 27 12.30 -21.15 24.12
CA ASP A 27 13.72 -21.45 24.27
C ASP A 27 14.52 -20.72 23.17
N PRO A 28 15.54 -19.91 23.51
CA PRO A 28 16.27 -19.10 22.53
C PRO A 28 16.99 -19.95 21.47
N ILE A 29 17.48 -21.14 21.85
CA ILE A 29 18.10 -22.11 20.93
C ILE A 29 17.08 -22.58 19.87
N ARG A 30 15.85 -22.87 20.30
CA ARG A 30 14.77 -23.29 19.41
C ARG A 30 14.33 -22.15 18.49
N GLN A 31 14.35 -20.93 19.01
CA GLN A 31 14.04 -19.74 18.22
C GLN A 31 15.10 -19.52 17.13
N GLU A 32 16.39 -19.56 17.46
CA GLU A 32 17.48 -19.39 16.50
C GLU A 32 17.45 -20.48 15.41
N ALA A 33 17.27 -21.75 15.78
CA ALA A 33 17.10 -22.83 14.81
C ALA A 33 15.89 -22.61 13.88
N SER A 34 14.78 -22.09 14.41
CA SER A 34 13.60 -21.77 13.59
C SER A 34 13.83 -20.60 12.63
N GLN A 35 14.60 -19.59 13.05
CA GLN A 35 14.99 -18.48 12.19
C GLN A 35 15.89 -18.98 11.07
N GLN A 36 16.91 -19.78 11.39
CA GLN A 36 17.83 -20.34 10.40
C GLN A 36 17.11 -21.24 9.38
N ALA A 37 16.12 -22.03 9.81
CA ALA A 37 15.27 -22.81 8.90
C ALA A 37 14.43 -21.91 7.95
N LEU A 38 13.98 -20.75 8.42
CA LEU A 38 13.29 -19.77 7.57
C LEU A 38 14.24 -19.13 6.55
N ARG A 39 15.43 -18.72 6.99
CA ARG A 39 16.46 -18.12 6.13
C ARG A 39 16.88 -19.07 5.01
N THR A 40 17.18 -20.32 5.34
CA THR A 40 17.51 -21.37 4.36
C THR A 40 16.36 -21.63 3.36
N ASN A 41 15.10 -21.60 3.81
CA ASN A 41 13.96 -21.70 2.90
C ASN A 41 13.84 -20.49 1.96
N CYS A 42 14.11 -19.28 2.47
CA CYS A 42 14.15 -18.06 1.68
C CYS A 42 15.24 -18.14 0.60
N VAL A 43 16.47 -18.53 0.94
CA VAL A 43 17.55 -18.72 -0.03
C VAL A 43 17.12 -19.72 -1.12
N ARG A 44 16.55 -20.86 -0.75
CA ARG A 44 16.10 -21.88 -1.72
C ARG A 44 15.02 -21.35 -2.67
N THR A 45 14.09 -20.54 -2.17
CA THR A 45 13.01 -19.95 -3.00
C THR A 45 13.49 -18.81 -3.89
N LEU A 46 14.48 -18.04 -3.44
CA LEU A 46 15.17 -17.03 -4.24
C LEU A 46 16.00 -17.68 -5.35
N LEU A 47 16.78 -18.71 -5.03
CA LEU A 47 17.52 -19.49 -6.03
C LEU A 47 16.58 -20.03 -7.10
N ALA A 48 15.47 -20.65 -6.70
CA ALA A 48 14.46 -21.15 -7.64
C ALA A 48 13.86 -20.04 -8.51
N ALA A 49 13.74 -18.79 -8.02
CA ALA A 49 13.28 -17.66 -8.82
C ALA A 49 14.33 -17.19 -9.83
N LEU A 50 15.60 -17.10 -9.40
CA LEU A 50 16.73 -16.68 -10.23
C LEU A 50 17.06 -17.71 -11.33
N SER A 51 16.91 -19.00 -11.03
CA SER A 51 17.14 -20.10 -11.98
C SER A 51 16.00 -20.35 -12.97
N THR A 52 14.91 -19.58 -12.93
CA THR A 52 13.83 -19.76 -13.91
C THR A 52 14.31 -19.31 -15.30
N THR A 53 14.54 -20.28 -16.18
CA THR A 53 14.89 -20.04 -17.60
C THR A 53 13.64 -20.26 -18.45
N ASP A 54 13.08 -19.17 -18.98
CA ASP A 54 12.28 -19.27 -20.20
C ASP A 54 13.25 -19.09 -21.37
N ALA A 55 13.17 -19.94 -22.40
CA ALA A 55 14.08 -19.89 -23.55
C ALA A 55 14.08 -18.51 -24.24
N GLU A 56 12.93 -17.83 -24.29
CA GLU A 56 12.80 -16.45 -24.80
C GLU A 56 13.48 -15.40 -23.90
N ASN A 57 13.57 -15.69 -22.60
CA ASN A 57 14.22 -14.81 -21.63
C ASN A 57 15.74 -14.98 -21.61
N GLN A 58 16.26 -16.17 -21.95
CA GLN A 58 17.69 -16.42 -22.03
C GLN A 58 18.35 -15.57 -23.12
N GLN A 59 17.74 -15.50 -24.31
CA GLN A 59 18.18 -14.63 -25.41
C GLN A 59 18.15 -13.14 -25.02
N LYS A 60 17.11 -12.69 -24.28
CA LYS A 60 17.01 -11.30 -23.80
C LYS A 60 18.01 -10.99 -22.68
N GLN A 61 18.31 -11.97 -21.82
CA GLN A 61 19.32 -11.86 -20.76
C GLN A 61 20.73 -11.73 -21.34
N GLU A 62 21.07 -12.55 -22.32
CA GLU A 62 22.37 -12.47 -23.02
C GLU A 62 22.54 -11.13 -23.73
N ALA A 63 21.49 -10.63 -24.38
CA ALA A 63 21.51 -9.31 -25.01
C ALA A 63 21.72 -8.19 -23.98
N ALA A 64 21.03 -8.24 -22.84
CA ALA A 64 21.15 -7.23 -21.77
C ALA A 64 22.54 -7.21 -21.11
N CYS A 65 23.10 -8.37 -20.79
CA CYS A 65 24.46 -8.47 -20.25
C CYS A 65 25.52 -8.04 -21.28
N SER A 66 25.34 -8.34 -22.57
CA SER A 66 26.28 -7.98 -23.64
C SER A 66 26.33 -6.47 -23.92
N SER A 67 25.24 -5.74 -23.68
CA SER A 67 25.21 -4.27 -23.79
C SER A 67 25.81 -3.53 -22.58
N ALA A 68 26.02 -4.21 -21.45
CA ALA A 68 26.58 -3.63 -20.24
C ALA A 68 28.12 -3.70 -20.17
N SER A 69 28.78 -4.47 -21.05
CA SER A 69 30.24 -4.58 -21.12
C SER A 69 30.89 -3.40 -21.88
N GLY A 70 30.67 -2.18 -21.38
CA GLY A 70 31.24 -0.93 -21.88
C GLY A 70 32.20 -0.22 -20.92
N GLY A 71 32.66 -0.89 -19.86
CA GLY A 71 33.67 -0.35 -18.93
C GLY A 71 34.73 -1.42 -18.61
N PRO A 72 36.04 -1.07 -18.64
CA PRO A 72 37.08 -2.02 -18.27
C PRO A 72 37.13 -2.12 -16.73
N ASP A 73 37.61 -3.26 -16.21
CA ASP A 73 38.13 -3.43 -14.82
C ASP A 73 37.23 -4.09 -13.75
N SER A 74 36.21 -4.87 -14.11
CA SER A 74 35.60 -5.81 -13.14
C SER A 74 35.42 -7.21 -13.72
N GLY A 75 36.51 -7.98 -13.69
CA GLY A 75 36.52 -9.43 -13.92
C GLY A 75 35.86 -10.20 -12.77
N GLY A 76 34.60 -9.89 -12.47
CA GLY A 76 33.74 -10.71 -11.61
C GLY A 76 33.15 -11.87 -12.41
N PRO A 77 32.99 -13.07 -11.84
CA PRO A 77 32.36 -14.20 -12.53
C PRO A 77 30.97 -13.80 -13.03
N ASN A 78 30.69 -14.00 -14.31
CA ASN A 78 29.35 -13.82 -14.86
C ASN A 78 28.42 -14.85 -14.18
N PRO A 79 27.49 -14.43 -13.31
CA PRO A 79 26.74 -15.38 -12.49
C PRO A 79 25.67 -16.11 -13.29
N ALA A 80 25.53 -15.84 -14.59
CA ALA A 80 24.68 -16.58 -15.50
C ALA A 80 25.19 -18.00 -15.80
N ALA A 81 26.50 -18.27 -15.62
CA ALA A 81 27.11 -19.54 -16.05
C ALA A 81 27.30 -20.58 -14.93
N ASP A 82 27.47 -20.15 -13.67
CA ASP A 82 27.87 -21.05 -12.58
C ASP A 82 26.79 -21.18 -11.49
N PRO A 83 26.28 -22.40 -11.19
CA PRO A 83 25.23 -22.59 -10.17
C PRO A 83 25.68 -22.18 -8.75
N SER A 84 26.99 -22.23 -8.48
CA SER A 84 27.58 -21.77 -7.23
C SER A 84 27.46 -20.24 -7.07
N THR A 85 27.55 -19.49 -8.17
CA THR A 85 27.43 -18.02 -8.14
C THR A 85 25.99 -17.56 -7.92
N LEU A 86 25.00 -18.27 -8.50
CA LEU A 86 23.59 -18.04 -8.26
C LEU A 86 23.21 -18.29 -6.80
N THR A 87 23.80 -19.32 -6.19
CA THR A 87 23.59 -19.63 -4.77
C THR A 87 24.14 -18.51 -3.89
N GLY A 88 25.38 -18.06 -4.14
CA GLY A 88 25.97 -16.92 -3.41
C GLY A 88 25.20 -15.61 -3.60
N LEU A 89 24.62 -15.38 -4.79
CA LEU A 89 23.76 -14.22 -5.04
C LEU A 89 22.44 -14.31 -4.24
N ALA A 90 21.80 -15.48 -4.21
CA ALA A 90 20.58 -15.71 -3.42
C ALA A 90 20.83 -15.51 -1.92
N GLU A 91 21.97 -15.97 -1.41
CA GLU A 91 22.42 -15.73 -0.03
C GLU A 91 22.66 -14.24 0.22
N ALA A 92 23.31 -13.52 -0.70
CA ALA A 92 23.55 -12.09 -0.56
C ALA A 92 22.24 -11.27 -0.54
N VAL A 93 21.25 -11.66 -1.35
CA VAL A 93 19.91 -11.05 -1.34
C VAL A 93 19.17 -11.34 -0.05
N GLU A 94 19.22 -12.57 0.43
CA GLU A 94 18.58 -12.95 1.70
C GLU A 94 19.22 -12.23 2.89
N GLU A 95 20.55 -12.13 2.93
CA GLU A 95 21.28 -11.39 3.97
C GLU A 95 20.99 -9.87 3.92
N ALA A 96 20.80 -9.30 2.72
CA ALA A 96 20.34 -7.93 2.59
C ALA A 96 18.91 -7.76 3.13
N LEU A 97 18.02 -8.72 2.85
CA LEU A 97 16.64 -8.72 3.33
C LEU A 97 16.56 -8.86 4.86
N PHE A 98 17.34 -9.78 5.42
CA PHE A 98 17.40 -10.01 6.86
C PHE A 98 17.86 -8.75 7.62
N ARG A 99 18.91 -8.08 7.12
CA ARG A 99 19.39 -6.81 7.68
C ARG A 99 18.38 -5.67 7.54
N HIS A 100 17.65 -5.61 6.43
CA HIS A 100 16.59 -4.62 6.22
C HIS A 100 15.45 -4.77 7.23
N HIS A 101 15.19 -5.99 7.72
CA HIS A 101 14.19 -6.29 8.73
C HIS A 101 14.78 -6.49 10.14
N HIS A 102 15.83 -5.73 10.48
CA HIS A 102 16.42 -5.69 11.83
C HIS A 102 16.92 -7.05 12.37
N SER A 103 17.31 -7.98 11.49
CA SER A 103 17.75 -9.33 11.88
C SER A 103 16.63 -10.15 12.54
N GLU A 104 15.38 -9.91 12.16
CA GLU A 104 14.23 -10.68 12.64
C GLU A 104 13.48 -11.35 11.49
N THR A 105 13.20 -12.66 11.61
CA THR A 105 12.39 -13.40 10.63
C THR A 105 10.88 -13.31 10.93
N GLY A 106 10.40 -12.08 11.14
CA GLY A 106 9.00 -11.75 11.45
C GLY A 106 8.03 -11.94 10.28
N GLN A 107 6.79 -11.48 10.43
CA GLN A 107 5.80 -11.52 9.33
C GLN A 107 6.20 -10.61 8.17
N ASP A 108 6.76 -9.43 8.47
CA ASP A 108 7.17 -8.46 7.47
C ASP A 108 8.31 -9.00 6.59
N TYR A 109 9.30 -9.64 7.21
CA TYR A 109 10.37 -10.35 6.50
C TYR A 109 9.80 -11.40 5.53
N LYS A 110 8.85 -12.22 5.99
CA LYS A 110 8.23 -13.26 5.14
C LYS A 110 7.39 -12.65 4.02
N ALA A 111 6.68 -11.55 4.29
CA ALA A 111 5.89 -10.84 3.29
C ALA A 111 6.80 -10.23 2.21
N ALA A 112 7.88 -9.56 2.62
CA ALA A 112 8.87 -9.00 1.70
C ALA A 112 9.56 -10.10 0.87
N ALA A 113 9.97 -11.21 1.48
CA ALA A 113 10.55 -12.35 0.77
C ALA A 113 9.60 -12.91 -0.31
N ARG A 114 8.31 -13.10 0.02
CA ARG A 114 7.30 -13.57 -0.96
C ARG A 114 7.12 -12.58 -2.11
N THR A 115 7.04 -11.29 -1.80
CA THR A 115 6.91 -10.23 -2.81
C THR A 115 8.12 -10.20 -3.73
N LEU A 116 9.33 -10.30 -3.17
CA LEU A 116 10.59 -10.32 -3.92
C LEU A 116 10.66 -11.52 -4.87
N VAL A 117 10.39 -12.73 -4.35
CA VAL A 117 10.37 -13.97 -5.13
C VAL A 117 9.33 -13.88 -6.25
N ALA A 118 8.14 -13.36 -5.96
CA ALA A 118 7.09 -13.23 -6.96
C ALA A 118 7.40 -12.16 -8.02
N GLY A 119 8.09 -11.07 -7.63
CA GLY A 119 8.58 -10.04 -8.54
C GLY A 119 9.66 -10.58 -9.49
N LEU A 120 10.69 -11.24 -8.95
CA LEU A 120 11.77 -11.86 -9.74
C LEU A 120 11.28 -12.95 -10.70
N LYS A 121 10.22 -13.67 -10.34
CA LYS A 121 9.57 -14.64 -11.24
C LYS A 121 8.78 -13.97 -12.36
N ARG A 122 8.05 -12.89 -12.07
CA ARG A 122 7.18 -12.19 -13.02
C ARG A 122 7.97 -11.27 -13.97
N ASN A 123 9.02 -10.62 -13.49
CA ASN A 123 9.82 -9.66 -14.24
C ASN A 123 11.18 -10.27 -14.62
N SER A 124 11.25 -10.84 -15.82
CA SER A 124 12.47 -11.45 -16.35
C SER A 124 13.56 -10.43 -16.71
N GLU A 125 13.19 -9.21 -17.08
CA GLU A 125 14.14 -8.12 -17.33
C GLU A 125 14.87 -7.74 -16.04
N LEU A 126 14.13 -7.54 -14.94
CA LEU A 126 14.70 -7.29 -13.62
C LEU A 126 15.58 -8.44 -13.16
N ARG A 127 15.14 -9.69 -13.37
CA ARG A 127 15.95 -10.88 -13.09
C ARG A 127 17.27 -10.85 -13.86
N GLY A 128 17.23 -10.52 -15.16
CA GLY A 128 18.42 -10.36 -15.99
C GLY A 128 19.37 -9.30 -15.45
N ARG A 129 18.86 -8.12 -15.09
CA ARG A 129 19.67 -7.02 -14.52
C ARG A 129 20.33 -7.41 -13.19
N VAL A 130 19.63 -8.16 -12.34
CA VAL A 130 20.19 -8.68 -11.08
C VAL A 130 21.28 -9.71 -11.35
N LEU A 131 21.12 -10.59 -12.35
CA LEU A 131 22.17 -11.53 -12.77
C LEU A 131 23.36 -10.80 -13.42
N CYS A 132 23.14 -9.79 -14.24
CA CYS A 132 24.25 -9.02 -14.83
C CYS A 132 24.97 -8.11 -13.79
N GLY A 133 24.46 -8.02 -12.56
CA GLY A 133 25.05 -7.18 -11.50
C GLY A 133 24.68 -5.69 -11.58
N ASP A 134 23.78 -5.29 -12.48
CA ASP A 134 23.31 -3.90 -12.64
C ASP A 134 22.49 -3.42 -11.43
N VAL A 135 21.74 -4.34 -10.80
CA VAL A 135 20.98 -4.05 -9.58
C VAL A 135 21.61 -4.79 -8.39
N PRO A 136 22.26 -4.08 -7.46
CA PRO A 136 22.87 -4.71 -6.30
C PRO A 136 21.80 -5.26 -5.33
N PRO A 137 22.08 -6.36 -4.60
CA PRO A 137 21.13 -6.99 -3.67
C PRO A 137 20.52 -6.04 -2.63
N ARG A 138 21.30 -5.06 -2.15
CA ARG A 138 20.83 -4.04 -1.19
C ARG A 138 19.78 -3.12 -1.78
N GLN A 139 19.97 -2.69 -3.03
CA GLN A 139 19.01 -1.84 -3.72
C GLN A 139 17.75 -2.63 -4.08
N LEU A 140 17.92 -3.89 -4.50
CA LEU A 140 16.81 -4.78 -4.82
C LEU A 140 15.82 -4.96 -3.65
N VAL A 141 16.33 -5.06 -2.42
CA VAL A 141 15.49 -5.18 -1.20
C VAL A 141 14.79 -3.85 -0.85
N ALA A 142 15.41 -2.72 -1.16
CA ALA A 142 14.85 -1.40 -0.89
C ALA A 142 13.82 -0.93 -1.95
N LEU A 143 13.66 -1.67 -3.05
CA LEU A 143 12.69 -1.34 -4.10
C LEU A 143 11.25 -1.51 -3.61
N ASP A 144 10.40 -0.54 -3.96
CA ASP A 144 8.97 -0.64 -3.71
C ASP A 144 8.34 -1.78 -4.54
N PRO A 145 7.32 -2.51 -4.03
CA PRO A 145 6.66 -3.58 -4.75
C PRO A 145 6.15 -3.21 -6.16
N ARG A 146 5.82 -1.94 -6.40
CA ARG A 146 5.40 -1.46 -7.73
C ARG A 146 6.55 -1.50 -8.74
N HIS A 147 7.77 -1.23 -8.30
CA HIS A 147 8.97 -1.26 -9.14
C HIS A 147 9.49 -2.69 -9.41
N LEU A 148 9.02 -3.67 -8.63
CA LEU A 148 9.27 -5.09 -8.89
C LEU A 148 8.34 -5.67 -9.97
N ALA A 149 7.28 -4.95 -10.36
CA ALA A 149 6.33 -5.37 -11.38
C ALA A 149 6.94 -5.29 -12.80
N THR A 150 6.27 -5.86 -13.80
CA THR A 150 6.75 -5.79 -15.20
C THR A 150 6.75 -4.35 -15.73
N PRO A 151 7.54 -4.02 -16.76
CA PRO A 151 7.59 -2.66 -17.31
C PRO A 151 6.21 -2.15 -17.77
N GLN A 152 5.39 -3.04 -18.32
CA GLN A 152 4.02 -2.71 -18.72
C GLN A 152 3.14 -2.37 -17.50
N GLN A 153 3.24 -3.14 -16.42
CA GLN A 153 2.51 -2.87 -15.18
C GLN A 153 2.98 -1.57 -14.52
N GLN A 154 4.28 -1.28 -14.55
CA GLN A 154 4.83 -0.02 -14.04
C GLN A 154 4.27 1.19 -14.79
N ARG A 155 4.19 1.11 -16.12
CA ARG A 155 3.56 2.15 -16.95
C ARG A 155 2.08 2.34 -16.62
N GLU A 156 1.36 1.25 -16.40
CA GLU A 156 -0.05 1.32 -16.01
C GLU A 156 -0.24 1.95 -14.63
N TYR A 157 0.61 1.59 -13.66
CA TYR A 157 0.60 2.23 -12.35
C TYR A 157 0.90 3.72 -12.42
N ALA A 158 1.89 4.12 -13.25
CA ALA A 158 2.22 5.52 -13.47
C ALA A 158 1.03 6.28 -14.09
N ARG A 159 0.37 5.69 -15.10
CA ARG A 159 -0.82 6.27 -15.73
C ARG A 159 -1.96 6.46 -14.74
N LEU A 160 -2.28 5.43 -13.96
CA LEU A 160 -3.35 5.48 -12.96
C LEU A 160 -3.02 6.49 -11.85
N GLN A 161 -1.76 6.58 -11.44
CA GLN A 161 -1.32 7.54 -10.44
C GLN A 161 -1.41 8.98 -10.97
N GLU A 162 -1.03 9.22 -12.23
CA GLU A 162 -1.16 10.51 -12.88
C GLU A 162 -2.63 10.91 -13.02
N GLU A 163 -3.49 9.99 -13.45
CA GLU A 163 -4.93 10.22 -13.57
C GLU A 163 -5.57 10.54 -12.21
N GLU A 164 -5.23 9.77 -11.18
CA GLU A 164 -5.69 10.02 -9.82
C GLU A 164 -5.22 11.38 -9.30
N THR A 165 -3.95 11.68 -9.47
CA THR A 165 -3.36 12.96 -9.05
C THR A 165 -4.07 14.11 -9.76
N ARG A 166 -4.25 14.00 -11.08
CA ARG A 166 -4.98 14.99 -11.88
C ARG A 166 -6.41 15.16 -11.39
N ARG A 167 -7.12 14.06 -11.11
CA ARG A 167 -8.50 14.09 -10.60
C ARG A 167 -8.58 14.81 -9.27
N VAL A 168 -7.69 14.49 -8.33
CA VAL A 168 -7.64 15.12 -7.00
C VAL A 168 -7.26 16.60 -7.10
N THR A 169 -6.27 16.95 -7.92
CA THR A 169 -5.87 18.35 -8.13
C THR A 169 -6.99 19.17 -8.77
N LEU A 170 -7.70 18.62 -9.76
CA LEU A 170 -8.86 19.27 -10.37
C LEU A 170 -10.04 19.35 -9.40
N ALA A 171 -10.27 18.34 -8.55
CA ALA A 171 -11.28 18.43 -7.50
C ALA A 171 -10.93 19.50 -6.45
N GLY A 172 -9.64 19.66 -6.13
CA GLY A 172 -9.16 20.75 -5.25
C GLY A 172 -9.30 22.13 -5.88
N ALA A 173 -8.93 22.26 -7.16
CA ALA A 173 -9.00 23.52 -7.91
C ALA A 173 -10.43 23.94 -8.27
N ASN A 174 -11.32 22.96 -8.52
CA ASN A 174 -12.67 23.20 -9.02
C ASN A 174 -13.75 23.00 -7.93
N GLY A 175 -13.38 22.56 -6.72
CA GLY A 175 -14.37 22.13 -5.71
C GLY A 175 -13.94 22.00 -4.25
N SER A 176 -12.74 22.42 -3.82
CA SER A 176 -12.45 22.43 -2.38
C SER A 176 -11.52 23.52 -1.85
N GLY A 177 -10.84 24.29 -2.73
CA GLY A 177 -10.16 25.53 -2.33
C GLY A 177 -11.13 26.64 -1.87
N SER A 178 -12.43 26.51 -2.18
CA SER A 178 -13.49 27.35 -1.64
C SER A 178 -14.81 26.57 -1.57
N GLY A 179 -14.97 25.79 -0.49
CA GLY A 179 -16.24 25.24 -0.03
C GLY A 179 -16.71 23.99 -0.76
N GLY A 180 -16.64 22.84 -0.11
CA GLY A 180 -17.39 21.62 -0.48
C GLY A 180 -18.90 21.77 -0.30
N GLY A 181 -19.44 22.87 -0.82
CA GLY A 181 -20.85 23.21 -0.81
C GLY A 181 -21.48 22.95 -2.17
N ILE A 182 -22.78 22.69 -2.17
CA ILE A 182 -23.60 22.50 -3.35
C ILE A 182 -23.74 23.87 -4.04
N ALA A 183 -23.36 23.95 -5.32
CA ALA A 183 -23.55 25.17 -6.09
C ALA A 183 -25.06 25.44 -6.29
N SER A 184 -25.52 26.63 -5.93
CA SER A 184 -26.92 27.05 -6.06
C SER A 184 -27.01 28.52 -6.46
N SER A 185 -28.04 28.84 -7.26
CA SER A 185 -28.40 30.20 -7.67
C SER A 185 -29.53 30.83 -6.87
N ASP A 186 -29.94 30.18 -5.77
CA ASP A 186 -31.10 30.57 -4.98
C ASP A 186 -30.79 31.76 -4.06
N TYR A 187 -29.52 31.93 -3.71
CA TYR A 187 -29.06 33.03 -2.86
C TYR A 187 -28.47 34.18 -3.68
N ARG A 188 -28.79 35.43 -3.30
CA ARG A 188 -28.20 36.64 -3.86
C ARG A 188 -27.20 37.22 -2.86
N CYS A 189 -25.96 37.46 -3.31
CA CYS A 189 -24.93 38.04 -2.46
C CYS A 189 -25.22 39.53 -2.20
N GLU A 190 -25.25 39.91 -0.92
CA GLU A 190 -25.47 41.30 -0.51
C GLU A 190 -24.30 42.23 -0.83
N ARG A 191 -23.08 41.67 -0.98
CA ARG A 191 -21.86 42.45 -1.24
C ARG A 191 -21.66 42.79 -2.71
N CYS A 192 -21.89 41.84 -3.62
CA CYS A 192 -21.63 42.03 -5.06
C CYS A 192 -22.88 41.90 -5.95
N GLY A 193 -24.03 41.53 -5.40
CA GLY A 193 -25.27 41.31 -6.15
C GLY A 193 -25.31 40.03 -6.99
N GLY A 194 -24.21 39.28 -7.05
CA GLY A 194 -24.12 38.04 -7.81
C GLY A 194 -24.99 36.91 -7.24
N ARG A 195 -25.44 36.00 -8.11
CA ARG A 195 -26.22 34.79 -7.77
C ARG A 195 -25.39 33.50 -7.82
N SER A 196 -24.09 33.58 -8.08
CA SER A 196 -23.21 32.41 -8.08
C SER A 196 -22.76 32.14 -6.64
N CYS A 197 -23.45 31.22 -5.97
CA CYS A 197 -23.24 30.88 -4.57
C CYS A 197 -23.06 29.35 -4.41
N SER A 198 -22.35 28.93 -3.38
CA SER A 198 -22.32 27.54 -2.91
C SER A 198 -22.79 27.49 -1.46
N TYR A 199 -23.56 26.48 -1.08
CA TYR A 199 -24.02 26.33 0.30
C TYR A 199 -23.58 24.99 0.88
N LEU A 200 -23.28 24.98 2.17
CA LEU A 200 -23.02 23.78 2.95
C LEU A 200 -24.06 23.69 4.06
N ASP A 201 -24.82 22.61 4.12
CA ASP A 201 -25.75 22.38 5.23
C ASP A 201 -24.94 22.14 6.53
N SER A 202 -24.97 23.11 7.44
CA SER A 202 -24.32 23.06 8.75
C SER A 202 -25.07 22.20 9.77
N GLY A 203 -26.21 21.60 9.39
CA GLY A 203 -27.06 20.76 10.24
C GLY A 203 -26.72 19.25 10.31
N ARG A 204 -25.67 18.76 9.65
CA ARG A 204 -25.24 17.34 9.74
C ARG A 204 -24.00 17.14 10.63
N ARG A 205 -23.92 17.83 11.77
CA ARG A 205 -23.10 17.32 12.87
C ARG A 205 -23.98 16.41 13.70
N ASP A 206 -23.70 15.13 13.54
CA ASP A 206 -24.31 13.99 14.23
C ASP A 206 -25.75 13.67 13.79
N ILE A 207 -26.02 12.37 13.61
CA ILE A 207 -27.34 11.79 13.84
C ILE A 207 -27.65 12.11 15.31
N GLY A 208 -28.20 13.30 15.54
CA GLY A 208 -28.56 13.76 16.86
C GLY A 208 -29.64 12.86 17.42
N LYS A 209 -29.71 12.76 18.75
CA LYS A 209 -30.78 12.03 19.46
C LYS A 209 -32.18 12.33 18.93
N CYS A 210 -32.39 13.48 18.30
CA CYS A 210 -33.61 13.94 17.66
C CYS A 210 -34.12 13.02 16.53
N GLU A 211 -33.24 12.42 15.72
CA GLU A 211 -33.65 11.45 14.68
C GLU A 211 -34.00 10.08 15.28
N THR A 212 -33.44 9.74 16.44
CA THR A 212 -33.68 8.45 17.11
C THR A 212 -34.87 8.50 18.08
N TRP A 213 -35.19 9.68 18.63
CA TRP A 213 -36.25 9.93 19.60
C TRP A 213 -36.92 11.25 19.25
N GLY A 214 -37.93 11.20 18.38
CA GLY A 214 -38.65 12.37 17.86
C GLY A 214 -39.06 13.35 18.97
N SER A 215 -38.34 14.46 19.07
CA SER A 215 -38.73 15.63 19.86
C SER A 215 -39.34 16.68 18.94
N LYS A 216 -40.38 17.36 19.43
CA LYS A 216 -41.31 18.23 18.68
C LYS A 216 -40.78 19.67 18.52
N GLU A 217 -39.47 19.88 18.61
CA GLU A 217 -38.84 21.20 18.65
C GLU A 217 -37.86 21.33 17.46
N GLY A 218 -38.30 22.05 16.42
CA GLY A 218 -37.49 22.69 15.38
C GLY A 218 -36.38 21.88 14.70
N GLN A 219 -36.72 21.18 13.61
CA GLN A 219 -35.76 20.71 12.60
C GLN A 219 -35.27 21.88 11.73
N GLY A 220 -34.48 22.80 12.28
CA GLY A 220 -33.84 23.83 11.46
C GLY A 220 -32.49 23.34 10.95
N SER A 221 -32.38 22.98 9.67
CA SER A 221 -31.06 22.81 9.06
C SER A 221 -30.51 24.20 8.71
N SER A 222 -29.51 24.69 9.44
CA SER A 222 -28.80 25.91 9.05
C SER A 222 -27.88 25.63 7.85
N ARG A 223 -27.78 26.58 6.92
CA ARG A 223 -26.94 26.52 5.72
C ARG A 223 -25.91 27.63 5.74
N LEU A 224 -24.64 27.27 5.61
CA LEU A 224 -23.56 28.23 5.39
C LEU A 224 -23.42 28.49 3.89
N VAL A 225 -23.81 29.68 3.43
CA VAL A 225 -23.72 30.10 2.04
C VAL A 225 -22.41 30.88 1.82
N THR A 226 -21.73 30.61 0.70
CA THR A 226 -20.51 31.27 0.23
C THR A 226 -20.73 31.80 -1.18
N CYS A 227 -20.51 33.10 -1.41
CA CYS A 227 -20.52 33.67 -2.75
C CYS A 227 -19.23 33.27 -3.51
N LEU A 228 -19.39 32.67 -4.69
CA LEU A 228 -18.28 32.25 -5.55
C LEU A 228 -17.60 33.44 -6.28
N GLY A 229 -18.30 34.58 -6.41
CA GLY A 229 -17.77 35.77 -7.08
C GLY A 229 -16.90 36.67 -6.19
N CYS A 230 -17.26 36.83 -4.91
CA CYS A 230 -16.54 37.73 -3.99
C CYS A 230 -16.06 37.09 -2.68
N GLY A 231 -16.35 35.80 -2.46
CA GLY A 231 -15.94 35.05 -1.27
C GLY A 231 -16.71 35.41 0.01
N HIS A 232 -17.75 36.24 -0.05
CA HIS A 232 -18.56 36.58 1.11
C HIS A 232 -19.31 35.35 1.64
N ARG A 233 -19.35 35.16 2.96
CA ARG A 233 -19.97 34.00 3.63
C ARG A 233 -21.01 34.46 4.65
N TRP A 234 -22.16 33.81 4.68
CA TRP A 234 -23.26 34.09 5.62
C TRP A 234 -24.08 32.82 5.92
N GLU A 235 -24.74 32.79 7.07
CA GLU A 235 -25.60 31.68 7.48
C GLU A 235 -27.07 31.99 7.16
N VAL A 236 -27.82 30.97 6.75
CA VAL A 236 -29.26 31.02 6.47
C VAL A 236 -29.92 29.87 7.22
N ASP A 237 -30.87 30.16 8.08
CA ASP A 237 -31.72 29.16 8.73
C ASP A 237 -32.90 28.83 7.80
N ASP A 238 -33.04 27.56 7.40
CA ASP A 238 -34.26 27.07 6.74
C ASP A 238 -35.34 26.94 7.83
N VAL A 239 -36.36 27.79 7.77
CA VAL A 239 -37.55 27.78 8.66
C VAL A 239 -38.56 26.75 8.20
#